data_AF-A0A948T1P0-F1
#
_entry.id   AF-A0A948T1P0-F1
#
_cell.length_a   1.000
_cell.length_b   1.000
_cell.length_c   1.000
_cell.angle_alpha   90.00
_cell.angle_beta   90.00
_cell.angle_gamma   90.00
#
_symmetry.space_group_name_H-M   'P 1'
#
loop_
_entity.id
_entity.type
_entity.pdbx_description
1 polymer ?
#
loop_
_entity_poly.entity_id
_entity_poly.type
_entity_poly.pdbx_seq_one_letter_code
_entity_poly.pdbx_strand_id
1 'polypeptide(L)'
;MRQNRLISFRQWVAKTASFLETIVAVLVLVSTLVAGVRVGIDLASVAVSTDLNEAFSQFLRNAFNVIIGIEFVKMLAKHSPGSAIEVLLFAIARQMVVEHTSPVENLISIVAILLIFVIRKYLFVPAFGAHMPGADTFSESGLSSDMKEKLAELHLQQAHMKEELQKMNQQCMMVPRTEKEQAGSQE
;
A
#
# COMPACT_ATOMS: atom_id res chain seq x y z
N MET A 1 -24.52 -3.43 36.73
CA MET A 1 -24.34 -4.78 36.13
C MET A 1 -24.54 -4.87 34.62
N ARG A 2 -25.39 -4.04 33.96
CA ARG A 2 -25.63 -4.12 32.50
C ARG A 2 -24.49 -3.59 31.61
N GLN A 3 -23.71 -2.59 32.05
CA GLN A 3 -22.60 -2.03 31.25
C GLN A 3 -21.39 -2.98 31.08
N ASN A 4 -20.99 -3.72 32.13
CA ASN A 4 -19.84 -4.64 32.03
C ASN A 4 -20.05 -5.76 31.00
N ARG A 5 -21.30 -6.20 30.77
CA ARG A 5 -21.60 -7.24 29.75
C ARG A 5 -21.47 -6.73 28.31
N LEU A 6 -21.84 -5.46 28.06
CA LEU A 6 -21.73 -4.87 26.72
C LEU A 6 -20.27 -4.58 26.32
N ILE A 7 -19.44 -4.15 27.27
CA ILE A 7 -18.01 -3.89 27.01
C ILE A 7 -17.28 -5.21 26.71
N SER A 8 -17.57 -6.26 27.51
CA SER A 8 -17.01 -7.60 27.30
C SER A 8 -17.43 -8.21 25.96
N PHE A 9 -18.70 -8.03 25.55
CA PHE A 9 -19.21 -8.52 24.27
C PHE A 9 -18.57 -7.80 23.09
N ARG A 10 -18.44 -6.46 23.14
CA ARG A 10 -17.77 -5.69 22.08
C ARG A 10 -16.31 -6.10 21.92
N GLN A 11 -15.60 -6.33 23.01
CA GLN A 11 -14.21 -6.81 22.98
C GLN A 11 -14.10 -8.24 22.43
N TRP A 12 -15.05 -9.12 22.74
CA TRP A 12 -15.09 -10.47 22.19
C TRP A 12 -15.37 -10.46 20.69
N VAL A 13 -16.35 -9.67 20.24
CA VAL A 13 -16.66 -9.49 18.82
C VAL A 13 -15.47 -8.91 18.06
N ALA A 14 -14.81 -7.89 18.61
CA ALA A 14 -13.63 -7.29 17.98
C ALA A 14 -12.47 -8.30 17.86
N LYS A 15 -12.20 -9.10 18.90
CA LYS A 15 -11.17 -10.15 18.86
C LYS A 15 -11.50 -11.23 17.82
N THR A 16 -12.75 -11.67 17.76
CA THR A 16 -13.19 -12.67 16.77
C THR A 16 -13.11 -12.11 15.34
N ALA A 17 -13.45 -10.84 15.14
CA ALA A 17 -13.33 -10.18 13.84
C ALA A 17 -11.88 -10.12 13.35
N SER A 18 -10.93 -9.73 14.21
CA SER A 18 -9.50 -9.71 13.85
C SER A 18 -8.94 -11.11 13.55
N PHE A 19 -9.42 -12.14 14.24
CA PHE A 19 -9.04 -13.53 13.94
C PHE A 19 -9.57 -13.98 12.57
N LEU A 20 -10.83 -13.67 12.25
CA LEU A 20 -11.42 -13.95 10.94
C LEU A 20 -10.72 -13.19 9.81
N GLU A 21 -10.36 -11.93 10.03
CA GLU A 21 -9.60 -11.11 9.06
C GLU A 21 -8.27 -11.78 8.70
N THR A 22 -7.54 -12.27 9.71
CA THR A 22 -6.27 -12.99 9.52
C THR A 22 -6.47 -14.27 8.73
N ILE A 23 -7.52 -15.06 9.04
CA ILE A 23 -7.83 -16.30 8.30
C ILE A 23 -8.16 -15.99 6.84
N VAL A 24 -9.01 -15.01 6.59
CA VAL A 24 -9.40 -14.63 5.22
C VAL A 24 -8.18 -14.15 4.44
N ALA A 25 -7.33 -13.32 5.03
CA ALA A 25 -6.10 -12.86 4.40
C ALA A 25 -5.19 -14.04 3.98
N VAL A 26 -4.99 -15.02 4.87
CA VAL A 26 -4.17 -16.21 4.57
C VAL A 26 -4.81 -17.07 3.47
N LEU A 27 -6.13 -17.30 3.51
CA LEU A 27 -6.82 -18.09 2.49
C LEU A 27 -6.73 -17.45 1.10
N VAL A 28 -6.97 -16.14 1.02
CA VAL A 28 -6.87 -15.38 -0.24
C VAL A 28 -5.43 -15.37 -0.75
N LEU A 29 -4.44 -15.24 0.14
CA LEU A 29 -3.03 -15.31 -0.22
C LEU A 29 -2.68 -16.66 -0.85
N VAL A 30 -3.06 -17.77 -0.21
CA VAL A 30 -2.80 -19.13 -0.73
C VAL A 30 -3.53 -19.36 -2.05
N SER A 31 -4.79 -18.95 -2.17
CA SER A 31 -5.57 -19.07 -3.40
C SER A 31 -4.93 -18.30 -4.57
N THR A 32 -4.47 -17.08 -4.31
CA THR A 32 -3.79 -16.24 -5.30
C THR A 32 -2.46 -16.87 -5.75
N LEU A 33 -1.70 -17.49 -4.85
CA LEU A 33 -0.46 -18.21 -5.18
C LEU A 33 -0.73 -19.42 -6.07
N VAL A 34 -1.72 -20.25 -5.73
CA VAL A 34 -2.09 -21.43 -6.54
C VAL A 34 -2.56 -20.99 -7.94
N ALA A 35 -3.37 -19.94 -8.02
CA ALA A 35 -3.80 -19.38 -9.29
C ALA A 35 -2.61 -18.85 -10.12
N GLY A 36 -1.63 -18.21 -9.48
CA GLY A 36 -0.39 -17.74 -10.12
C GLY A 36 0.41 -18.89 -10.77
N VAL A 37 0.57 -20.02 -10.07
CA VAL A 37 1.23 -21.21 -10.63
C VAL A 37 0.47 -21.73 -11.85
N ARG A 38 -0.87 -21.77 -11.78
CA ARG A 38 -1.69 -22.25 -12.89
C ARG A 38 -1.57 -21.38 -14.14
N VAL A 39 -1.51 -20.06 -13.98
CA VAL A 39 -1.26 -19.12 -15.09
C VAL A 39 0.09 -19.40 -15.76
N GLY A 40 1.13 -19.74 -14.99
CA GLY A 40 2.43 -20.10 -15.54
C GLY A 40 2.39 -21.36 -16.42
N ILE A 41 1.57 -22.35 -16.04
CA ILE A 41 1.33 -23.56 -16.83
C ILE A 41 0.53 -23.24 -18.09
N ASP A 42 -0.52 -22.40 -17.97
CA ASP A 42 -1.34 -21.97 -19.12
C ASP A 42 -0.51 -21.16 -20.14
N LEU A 43 0.50 -20.40 -19.70
CA LEU A 43 1.43 -19.73 -20.61
C LEU A 43 2.26 -20.71 -21.43
N ALA A 44 2.75 -21.78 -20.80
CA ALA A 44 3.50 -22.82 -21.49
C ALA A 44 2.62 -23.61 -22.47
N SER A 45 1.34 -23.83 -22.14
CA SER A 45 0.40 -24.51 -23.03
C SER A 45 0.05 -23.65 -24.26
N VAL A 46 -0.10 -22.33 -24.12
CA VAL A 46 -0.30 -21.40 -25.26
C VAL A 46 0.84 -21.51 -26.28
N ALA A 47 2.09 -21.64 -25.83
CA ALA A 47 3.25 -21.71 -26.73
C ALA A 47 3.29 -22.98 -27.60
N VAL A 48 2.56 -24.03 -27.22
CA VAL A 48 2.54 -25.34 -27.88
C VAL A 48 1.19 -25.61 -28.59
N SER A 49 0.15 -24.82 -28.30
CA SER A 49 -1.21 -25.04 -28.79
C SER A 49 -1.40 -24.60 -30.24
N THR A 50 -2.13 -25.40 -31.01
CA THR A 50 -2.48 -25.09 -32.42
C THR A 50 -3.59 -24.02 -32.51
N ASP A 51 -4.48 -23.96 -31.52
CA ASP A 51 -5.55 -22.95 -31.39
C ASP A 51 -5.12 -21.80 -30.47
N LEU A 52 -4.27 -20.92 -31.00
CA LEU A 52 -3.67 -19.80 -30.27
C LEU A 52 -4.69 -18.84 -29.67
N ASN A 53 -5.78 -18.54 -30.37
CA ASN A 53 -6.76 -17.53 -29.93
C ASN A 53 -7.51 -17.97 -28.66
N GLU A 54 -7.96 -19.22 -28.60
CA GLU A 54 -8.69 -19.75 -27.44
C GLU A 54 -7.76 -19.93 -26.23
N ALA A 55 -6.57 -20.49 -26.47
CA ALA A 55 -5.55 -20.65 -25.43
C ALA A 55 -5.11 -19.29 -24.88
N PHE A 56 -4.94 -18.28 -25.74
CA PHE A 56 -4.57 -16.92 -25.33
C PHE A 56 -5.66 -16.24 -24.51
N SER A 57 -6.92 -16.30 -24.94
CA SER A 57 -8.05 -15.76 -24.16
C SER A 57 -8.19 -16.43 -22.78
N GLN A 58 -7.95 -17.74 -22.72
CA GLN A 58 -7.91 -18.51 -21.47
C GLN A 58 -6.77 -18.06 -20.55
N PHE A 59 -5.55 -17.93 -21.10
CA PHE A 59 -4.39 -17.43 -20.38
C PHE A 59 -4.62 -16.03 -19.83
N LEU A 60 -5.11 -15.10 -20.66
CA LEU A 60 -5.41 -13.73 -20.25
C LEU A 60 -6.43 -13.71 -19.11
N ARG A 61 -7.51 -14.50 -19.20
CA ARG A 61 -8.51 -14.59 -18.14
C ARG A 61 -7.90 -14.97 -16.80
N ASN A 62 -7.07 -16.01 -16.79
CA ASN A 62 -6.45 -16.51 -15.57
C ASN A 62 -5.39 -15.53 -15.04
N ALA A 63 -4.57 -14.95 -15.91
CA ALA A 63 -3.56 -13.96 -15.55
C ALA A 63 -4.18 -12.73 -14.89
N PHE A 64 -5.24 -12.21 -15.50
CA PHE A 64 -5.99 -11.10 -14.97
C PHE A 64 -6.61 -11.42 -13.60
N ASN A 65 -7.19 -12.61 -13.42
CA ASN A 65 -7.75 -13.03 -12.12
C ASN A 65 -6.69 -13.01 -11.01
N VAL A 66 -5.47 -13.44 -11.30
CA VAL A 66 -4.34 -13.36 -10.35
C VAL A 66 -4.01 -11.90 -10.01
N ILE A 67 -3.97 -11.00 -10.98
CA ILE A 67 -3.68 -9.57 -10.74
C ILE A 67 -4.70 -8.93 -9.78
N ILE A 68 -6.01 -9.25 -9.90
CA ILE A 68 -6.99 -8.79 -8.89
C ILE A 68 -6.67 -9.38 -7.53
N GLY A 69 -6.43 -10.69 -7.47
CA GLY A 69 -6.16 -11.38 -6.21
C GLY A 69 -5.03 -10.71 -5.44
N ILE A 70 -3.93 -10.37 -6.13
CA ILE A 70 -2.78 -9.67 -5.53
C ILE A 70 -3.18 -8.27 -5.02
N GLU A 71 -3.88 -7.49 -5.83
CA GLU A 71 -4.35 -6.16 -5.44
C GLU A 71 -5.33 -6.21 -4.26
N PHE A 72 -6.21 -7.21 -4.23
CA PHE A 72 -7.14 -7.45 -3.14
C PHE A 72 -6.41 -7.83 -1.85
N VAL A 73 -5.39 -8.69 -1.91
CA VAL A 73 -4.52 -9.00 -0.74
C VAL A 73 -3.85 -7.73 -0.21
N LYS A 74 -3.32 -6.88 -1.12
CA LYS A 74 -2.66 -5.62 -0.75
C LYS A 74 -3.64 -4.63 -0.10
N MET A 75 -4.90 -4.63 -0.55
CA MET A 75 -5.97 -3.84 0.06
C MET A 75 -6.34 -4.33 1.45
N LEU A 76 -6.48 -5.66 1.65
CA LEU A 76 -6.71 -6.25 2.96
C LEU A 76 -5.57 -5.94 3.93
N ALA A 77 -4.32 -5.97 3.45
CA ALA A 77 -3.15 -5.70 4.27
C ALA A 77 -2.98 -4.22 4.68
N LYS A 78 -3.40 -3.27 3.82
CA LYS A 78 -3.17 -1.84 4.05
C LYS A 78 -4.40 -1.06 4.54
N HIS A 79 -5.56 -1.70 4.71
CA HIS A 79 -6.83 -1.06 5.11
C HIS A 79 -7.17 0.22 4.31
N SER A 80 -6.80 0.27 3.03
CA SER A 80 -7.10 1.43 2.17
C SER A 80 -8.18 1.07 1.14
N PRO A 81 -9.46 1.37 1.43
CA PRO A 81 -10.57 1.10 0.51
C PRO A 81 -10.56 2.01 -0.73
N GLY A 82 -9.71 3.05 -0.78
CA GLY A 82 -9.59 3.95 -1.93
C GLY A 82 -9.06 3.24 -3.18
N SER A 83 -8.07 2.37 -3.02
CA SER A 83 -7.49 1.54 -4.10
C SER A 83 -8.46 0.45 -4.58
N ALA A 84 -9.48 0.12 -3.78
CA ALA A 84 -10.45 -0.92 -4.12
C ALA A 84 -11.28 -0.62 -5.37
N ILE A 85 -11.64 0.65 -5.56
CA ILE A 85 -12.43 1.03 -6.72
C ILE A 85 -11.61 0.94 -8.00
N GLU A 86 -10.34 1.29 -7.97
CA GLU A 86 -9.45 1.19 -9.15
C GLU A 86 -9.29 -0.25 -9.60
N VAL A 87 -9.10 -1.17 -8.64
CA VAL A 87 -8.96 -2.60 -8.90
C VAL A 87 -10.27 -3.21 -9.38
N LEU A 88 -11.40 -2.79 -8.79
CA LEU A 88 -12.73 -3.23 -9.22
C LEU A 88 -13.07 -2.72 -10.63
N LEU A 89 -12.71 -1.48 -10.96
CA LEU A 89 -12.84 -0.95 -12.32
C LEU A 89 -11.99 -1.73 -13.33
N PHE A 90 -10.74 -2.02 -12.98
CA PHE A 90 -9.84 -2.83 -13.81
C PHE A 90 -10.38 -4.25 -14.02
N ALA A 91 -10.97 -4.84 -12.98
CA ALA A 91 -11.60 -6.15 -13.02
C ALA A 91 -12.71 -6.24 -14.08
N ILE A 92 -13.61 -5.24 -14.07
CA ILE A 92 -14.74 -5.21 -14.98
C ILE A 92 -14.28 -4.92 -16.41
N ALA A 93 -13.37 -3.96 -16.59
CA ALA A 93 -12.87 -3.56 -17.90
C ALA A 93 -12.29 -4.73 -18.70
N ARG A 94 -11.53 -5.63 -18.07
CA ARG A 94 -10.95 -6.78 -18.78
C ARG A 94 -11.93 -7.94 -18.99
N GLN A 95 -12.93 -8.11 -18.10
CA GLN A 95 -13.92 -9.19 -18.20
C GLN A 95 -14.75 -8.96 -19.47
N MET A 96 -15.06 -7.70 -19.77
CA MET A 96 -15.70 -7.27 -21.00
C MET A 96 -14.88 -7.49 -22.28
N VAL A 97 -13.56 -7.62 -22.19
CA VAL A 97 -12.66 -7.85 -23.34
C VAL A 97 -12.47 -9.34 -23.62
N VAL A 98 -12.43 -10.15 -22.57
CA VAL A 98 -12.16 -11.59 -22.65
C VAL A 98 -13.42 -12.40 -22.98
N GLU A 99 -14.60 -11.86 -22.67
CA GLU A 99 -15.87 -12.54 -22.87
C GLU A 99 -16.52 -12.06 -24.18
N HIS A 100 -16.81 -12.99 -25.10
CA HIS A 100 -17.56 -12.73 -26.34
C HIS A 100 -19.06 -12.51 -26.03
N THR A 101 -19.36 -11.61 -25.10
CA THR A 101 -20.74 -11.23 -24.78
C THR A 101 -21.31 -10.39 -25.92
N SER A 102 -22.62 -10.48 -26.12
CA SER A 102 -23.27 -9.67 -27.13
C SER A 102 -23.02 -8.18 -26.83
N PRO A 103 -22.85 -7.31 -27.84
CA PRO A 103 -22.56 -5.88 -27.66
C PRO A 103 -23.53 -5.17 -26.69
N VAL A 104 -24.76 -5.67 -26.61
CA VAL A 104 -25.83 -5.18 -25.71
C VAL A 104 -25.55 -5.48 -24.23
N GLU A 105 -25.03 -6.66 -23.89
CA GLU A 105 -24.68 -7.02 -22.50
C GLU A 105 -23.49 -6.20 -22.00
N ASN A 106 -22.52 -5.93 -22.87
CA ASN A 106 -21.42 -5.02 -22.58
C ASN A 106 -21.93 -3.59 -22.34
N LEU A 107 -22.89 -3.12 -23.14
CA LEU A 107 -23.50 -1.79 -22.95
C LEU A 107 -24.23 -1.68 -21.61
N ILE A 108 -24.99 -2.70 -21.23
CA ILE A 108 -25.70 -2.76 -19.94
C ILE A 108 -24.69 -2.72 -18.78
N SER A 109 -23.58 -3.45 -18.89
CA SER A 109 -22.50 -3.45 -17.89
C SER A 109 -21.87 -2.07 -17.73
N ILE A 110 -21.57 -1.37 -18.83
CA ILE A 110 -21.02 0.01 -18.79
C ILE A 110 -22.00 0.96 -18.10
N VAL A 111 -23.29 0.90 -18.46
CA VAL A 111 -24.34 1.74 -17.86
C VAL A 111 -24.48 1.45 -16.36
N ALA A 112 -24.40 0.18 -15.95
CA ALA A 112 -24.43 -0.20 -14.54
C ALA A 112 -23.24 0.37 -13.76
N ILE A 113 -22.02 0.32 -14.30
CA ILE A 113 -20.82 0.92 -13.68
C ILE A 113 -20.99 2.44 -13.55
N LEU A 114 -21.43 3.12 -14.62
CA LEU A 114 -21.71 4.55 -14.61
C LEU A 114 -22.72 4.94 -13.53
N LEU A 115 -23.79 4.15 -13.38
CA LEU A 115 -24.82 4.38 -12.38
C LEU A 115 -24.29 4.19 -10.95
N ILE A 116 -23.44 3.18 -10.71
CA ILE A 116 -22.75 3.00 -9.42
C ILE A 116 -21.84 4.20 -9.11
N PHE A 117 -21.13 4.72 -10.12
CA PHE A 117 -20.30 5.93 -9.97
C PHE A 117 -21.12 7.18 -9.64
N VAL A 118 -22.29 7.34 -10.27
CA VAL A 118 -23.23 8.42 -9.98
C VAL A 118 -23.79 8.29 -8.57
N ILE A 119 -24.27 7.11 -8.16
CA ILE A 119 -24.74 6.89 -6.78
C ILE A 119 -23.62 7.20 -5.79
N ARG A 120 -22.39 6.74 -6.05
CA ARG A 120 -21.25 7.04 -5.18
C ARG A 120 -20.98 8.54 -5.11
N LYS A 121 -21.00 9.26 -6.23
CA LYS A 121 -20.76 10.71 -6.29
C LYS A 121 -21.85 11.52 -5.61
N TYR A 122 -23.12 11.12 -5.72
CA TYR A 122 -24.26 11.92 -5.24
C TYR A 122 -24.78 11.50 -3.86
N LEU A 123 -24.63 10.23 -3.46
CA LEU A 123 -25.07 9.73 -2.15
C LEU A 123 -24.03 9.99 -1.04
N PHE A 124 -22.74 10.16 -1.38
CA PHE A 124 -21.68 10.49 -0.40
C PHE A 124 -21.44 11.99 -0.19
N VAL A 125 -22.11 12.87 -0.96
CA VAL A 125 -21.94 14.35 -0.87
C VAL A 125 -22.73 15.05 0.25
N PRO A 126 -23.42 14.35 1.19
CA PRO A 126 -23.73 14.95 2.49
C PRO A 126 -23.16 14.17 3.70
N ALA A 127 -22.17 13.30 3.52
CA ALA A 127 -21.51 12.59 4.65
C ALA A 127 -20.09 13.09 4.99
N PHE A 128 -19.51 13.98 4.18
CA PHE A 128 -18.20 14.61 4.45
C PHE A 128 -18.29 16.14 4.35
N GLY A 129 -19.14 16.74 5.19
CA GLY A 129 -19.15 18.17 5.48
C GLY A 129 -18.06 18.62 6.46
N ALA A 130 -16.94 17.88 6.55
CA ALA A 130 -15.78 18.26 7.33
C ALA A 130 -14.53 17.94 6.52
N HIS A 131 -13.99 19.00 5.91
CA HIS A 131 -12.62 19.16 5.41
C HIS A 131 -11.71 17.93 5.59
N MET A 132 -11.57 17.13 4.53
CA MET A 132 -10.35 16.34 4.32
C MET A 132 -9.81 16.69 2.93
N PRO A 133 -8.64 17.35 2.83
CA PRO A 133 -7.91 17.48 1.58
C PRO A 133 -7.24 16.13 1.30
N GLY A 134 -7.40 15.61 0.10
CA GLY A 134 -6.82 14.32 -0.28
C GLY A 134 -7.64 13.61 -1.34
N ALA A 135 -8.02 14.34 -2.38
CA ALA A 135 -8.56 13.80 -3.63
C ALA A 135 -7.47 13.96 -4.70
N ASP A 136 -6.30 13.40 -4.41
CA ASP A 136 -5.13 13.47 -5.26
C ASP A 136 -4.29 12.21 -5.10
N THR A 137 -4.10 11.57 -6.26
CA THR A 137 -2.95 10.77 -6.68
C THR A 137 -2.72 9.42 -6.00
N PHE A 138 -3.21 8.40 -6.70
CA PHE A 138 -2.52 7.15 -7.04
C PHE A 138 -1.00 7.20 -6.82
N SER A 139 -0.48 6.27 -6.01
CA SER A 139 0.94 5.90 -5.90
C SER A 139 1.94 7.00 -5.51
N GLU A 140 1.95 7.49 -4.26
CA GLU A 140 3.13 8.19 -3.70
C GLU A 140 3.31 8.13 -2.16
N SER A 141 2.39 7.50 -1.41
CA SER A 141 2.36 7.61 0.06
C SER A 141 3.35 6.72 0.82
N GLY A 142 3.97 5.73 0.18
CA GLY A 142 5.03 4.92 0.80
C GLY A 142 6.38 5.62 0.83
N LEU A 143 6.73 6.35 -0.23
CA LEU A 143 8.08 6.89 -0.41
C LEU A 143 8.26 8.27 0.22
N SER A 144 7.20 9.10 0.24
CA SER A 144 7.25 10.46 0.81
C SER A 144 7.35 10.44 2.34
N SER A 145 6.71 9.48 2.99
CA SER A 145 6.71 9.34 4.46
C SER A 145 8.08 8.87 4.98
N ASP A 146 8.64 7.82 4.36
CA ASP A 146 9.98 7.29 4.66
C ASP A 146 11.10 8.31 4.36
N MET A 147 11.01 9.05 3.24
CA MET A 147 12.00 10.07 2.88
C MET A 147 11.96 11.27 3.84
N LYS A 148 10.77 11.67 4.32
CA LYS A 148 10.62 12.76 5.29
C LYS A 148 11.12 12.36 6.67
N GLU A 149 10.87 11.13 7.10
CA GLU A 149 11.41 10.59 8.35
C GLU A 149 12.95 10.51 8.29
N LYS A 150 13.50 9.97 7.19
CA LYS A 150 14.95 9.98 6.96
C LYS A 150 15.54 11.38 6.87
N LEU A 151 14.84 12.36 6.30
CA LEU A 151 15.31 13.75 6.22
C LEU A 151 15.30 14.44 7.60
N ALA A 152 14.29 14.15 8.44
CA ALA A 152 14.23 14.65 9.81
C ALA A 152 15.33 14.04 10.68
N GLU A 153 15.56 12.73 10.56
CA GLU A 153 16.68 12.03 11.20
C GLU A 153 18.03 12.64 10.78
N LEU A 154 18.22 12.90 9.47
CA LEU A 154 19.45 13.48 8.94
C LEU A 154 19.68 14.92 9.41
N HIS A 155 18.61 15.71 9.60
CA HIS A 155 18.69 17.05 10.20
C HIS A 155 19.09 17.00 11.69
N LEU A 156 18.53 16.06 12.45
CA LEU A 156 18.87 15.85 13.85
C LEU A 156 20.34 15.38 13.99
N GLN A 157 20.78 14.51 13.08
CA GLN A 157 22.16 14.03 13.00
C GLN A 157 23.15 15.13 12.58
N GLN A 158 22.75 16.02 11.66
CA GLN A 158 23.55 17.20 11.31
C GLN A 158 23.65 18.21 12.46
N ALA A 159 22.59 18.40 13.25
CA ALA A 159 22.63 19.28 14.43
C ALA A 159 23.58 18.73 15.50
N HIS A 160 23.48 17.42 15.79
CA HIS A 160 24.38 16.76 16.74
C HIS A 160 25.85 16.81 16.28
N MET A 161 26.12 16.58 14.99
CA MET A 161 27.48 16.67 14.43
C MET A 161 28.03 18.10 14.49
N LYS A 162 27.20 19.13 14.30
CA LYS A 162 27.61 20.54 14.45
C LYS A 162 27.95 20.89 15.89
N GLU A 163 27.17 20.42 16.86
CA GLU A 163 27.50 20.60 18.28
C GLU A 163 28.81 19.90 18.66
N GLU A 164 29.03 18.67 18.19
CA GLU A 164 30.28 17.95 18.42
C GLU A 164 31.49 18.63 17.74
N LEU A 165 31.33 19.14 16.52
CA LEU A 165 32.37 19.91 15.83
C LEU A 165 32.69 21.23 16.57
N GLN A 166 31.68 21.86 17.17
CA GLN A 166 31.84 23.08 17.95
C GLN A 166 32.59 22.81 19.27
N LYS A 167 32.32 21.68 19.92
CA LYS A 167 33.08 21.20 21.08
C LYS A 167 34.53 20.85 20.70
N MET A 168 34.74 20.17 19.58
CA MET A 168 36.09 19.88 19.08
C MET A 168 36.87 21.15 18.70
N ASN A 169 36.22 22.15 18.11
CA ASN A 169 36.86 23.42 17.78
C ASN A 169 37.22 24.22 19.04
N GLN A 170 36.37 24.20 20.08
CA GLN A 170 36.73 24.76 21.39
C GLN A 170 37.85 23.98 22.09
N GLN A 171 37.89 22.66 21.94
CA GLN A 171 38.92 21.82 22.56
C GLN A 171 40.29 21.93 21.86
N CYS A 172 40.33 22.06 20.54
CA CYS A 172 41.56 22.40 19.80
C CYS A 172 42.08 23.82 20.09
N MET A 173 41.21 24.74 20.56
CA MET A 173 41.62 26.07 21.07
C MET A 173 42.13 26.04 22.52
N MET A 174 42.03 24.89 23.22
CA MET A 174 42.70 24.61 24.50
C MET A 174 43.89 23.68 24.29
N VAL A 175 44.82 24.02 23.38
CA VAL A 175 46.20 23.54 23.52
C VAL A 175 46.85 24.37 24.63
N PRO A 176 47.25 23.79 25.77
CA PRO A 176 48.06 24.51 26.73
C PRO A 176 49.39 24.84 26.06
N ARG A 177 49.63 26.13 25.81
CA ARG A 177 50.96 26.64 25.49
C ARG A 177 51.77 26.69 26.80
N THR A 178 51.93 25.55 27.46
CA THR A 178 52.96 25.35 28.49
C THR A 178 54.24 25.00 27.77
N GLU A 179 54.98 26.03 27.34
CA GLU A 179 56.44 26.00 27.46
C GLU A 179 56.98 27.43 27.27
N LYS A 180 57.92 27.80 28.15
CA LYS A 180 58.78 29.00 28.16
C LYS A 180 58.35 30.14 29.07
N GLU A 181 58.05 29.85 30.33
CA GLU A 181 58.32 30.77 31.44
C GLU A 181 58.81 30.01 32.68
N GLN A 182 59.93 29.28 32.54
CA GLN A 182 60.77 28.82 33.65
C GLN A 182 62.03 28.15 33.09
N ALA A 183 62.99 28.97 32.66
CA ALA A 183 64.39 28.57 32.60
C ALA A 183 65.24 29.85 32.66
N GLY A 184 65.80 30.12 33.84
CA GLY A 184 66.97 30.98 33.97
C GLY A 184 66.78 32.30 34.71
N SER A 185 66.48 32.23 36.01
CA SER A 185 67.07 33.20 36.96
C SER A 185 67.31 32.48 38.29
N GLN A 186 68.52 32.68 38.83
CA GLN A 186 69.18 32.04 39.98
C GLN A 186 69.88 30.73 39.60
N GLU A 187 71.20 30.60 39.62
CA GLU A 187 72.27 31.28 40.39
C GLU A 187 73.41 31.83 39.52
#